data_AF-A0AAV2N7Z4-F1
#
_entry.id   AF-A0AAV2N7Z4-F1
#
_cell.length_a   1.000
_cell.length_b   1.000
_cell.length_c   1.000
_cell.angle_alpha   90.00
_cell.angle_beta   90.00
_cell.angle_gamma   90.00
#
_symmetry.space_group_name_H-M   'P 1'
#
loop_
_entity.id
_entity.type
_entity.pdbx_description
1 polymer ?
#
loop_
_entity_poly.entity_id
_entity_poly.type
_entity_poly.pdbx_seq_one_letter_code
_entity_poly.pdbx_strand_id
1 'polypeptide(L)'
;MNILPKKRWHVRTKENIARVRRDEAKAAEEERIKQERSQKAETEAKINLLRYQARSKYDGRAKIDNSNKKLEHVNFFADLEDGKIDYNKPNVEHEKEKKEEKEKYEKQIGYLTYLGQDTNEATGKKTWYEELPKRLTDTEKNVEVETKKKALNDPMIDIKKYLNVMRSEPVEDHLKIKTENAKRKYCNSDSSHSDQESHSTRKKHKKDKKCKKHEKEKYKQLVRKEIKSQSSIDIEKLRAERMLREQSEKLRTEALLAKVRGEPIPIVAPETPKPTIKQKYNSQFFPEIARQNAERTPKQSK
;
A
#
# COMPACT_ATOMS: atom_id res chain seq x y z
N MET A 1 44.02 23.82 11.07
CA MET A 1 43.96 22.70 10.09
C MET A 1 43.44 21.44 10.78
N ASN A 2 42.50 20.71 10.18
CA ASN A 2 42.03 19.42 10.71
C ASN A 2 42.97 18.29 10.26
N ILE A 3 43.70 17.70 11.21
CA ILE A 3 44.65 16.60 10.93
C ILE A 3 44.04 15.21 11.11
N LEU A 4 42.83 15.12 11.66
CA LEU A 4 42.15 13.85 11.99
C LEU A 4 41.91 12.95 10.76
N PRO A 5 41.52 13.48 9.58
CA PRO A 5 41.34 12.68 8.36
C PRO A 5 42.60 11.96 7.88
N LYS A 6 43.79 12.45 8.27
CA LYS A 6 45.09 11.86 7.92
C LYS A 6 45.56 10.80 8.92
N LYS A 7 44.81 10.55 9.99
CA LYS A 7 45.16 9.58 11.04
C LYS A 7 44.46 8.25 10.79
N ARG A 8 45.23 7.17 10.82
CA ARG A 8 44.73 5.79 10.60
C ARG A 8 43.73 5.31 11.65
N TRP A 9 43.72 5.90 12.85
CA TRP A 9 42.76 5.58 13.91
C TRP A 9 41.45 6.37 13.82
N HIS A 10 41.31 7.27 12.84
CA HIS A 10 40.12 8.11 12.77
C HIS A 10 38.88 7.30 12.40
N VAL A 11 37.95 7.17 13.35
CA VAL A 11 36.75 6.33 13.27
C VAL A 11 35.85 6.64 12.07
N ARG A 12 35.82 7.91 11.62
CA ARG A 12 34.96 8.35 10.51
C ARG A 12 35.56 8.13 9.12
N THR A 13 36.77 7.60 9.03
CA THR A 13 37.36 7.26 7.72
C THR A 13 36.62 6.08 7.11
N LYS A 14 36.46 6.08 5.79
CA LYS A 14 35.74 5.03 5.06
C LYS A 14 36.29 3.63 5.37
N GLU A 15 37.61 3.51 5.48
CA GLU A 15 38.29 2.25 5.80
C GLU A 15 37.93 1.70 7.19
N ASN A 16 37.93 2.56 8.21
CA ASN A 16 37.61 2.13 9.57
C ASN A 16 36.12 1.78 9.72
N ILE A 17 35.23 2.55 9.09
CA ILE A 17 33.81 2.21 9.07
C ILE A 17 33.60 0.88 8.35
N ALA A 18 34.31 0.60 7.25
CA ALA A 18 34.21 -0.67 6.54
C ALA A 18 34.75 -1.86 7.35
N ARG A 19 35.79 -1.65 8.18
CA ARG A 19 36.28 -2.67 9.12
C ARG A 19 35.24 -2.99 10.18
N VAL A 20 34.69 -1.96 10.83
CA VAL A 20 33.62 -2.12 11.83
C VAL A 20 32.43 -2.88 11.23
N ARG A 21 31.98 -2.52 10.02
CA ARG A 21 30.89 -3.24 9.35
C ARG A 21 31.21 -4.71 9.07
N ARG A 22 32.45 -5.03 8.70
CA ARG A 22 32.87 -6.42 8.46
C ARG A 22 32.86 -7.21 9.77
N ASP A 23 33.35 -6.61 10.85
CA ASP A 23 33.40 -7.25 12.16
C ASP A 23 31.98 -7.43 12.73
N GLU A 24 31.11 -6.43 12.58
CA GLU A 24 29.68 -6.50 12.94
C GLU A 24 28.94 -7.57 12.12
N ALA A 25 29.19 -7.63 10.81
CA ALA A 25 28.59 -8.65 9.94
C ALA A 25 29.06 -10.06 10.34
N LYS A 26 30.35 -10.24 10.60
CA LYS A 26 30.90 -11.52 11.07
C LYS A 26 30.31 -11.93 12.42
N ALA A 27 30.20 -10.99 13.36
CA ALA A 27 29.57 -11.27 14.65
C ALA A 27 28.09 -11.67 14.49
N ALA A 28 27.36 -11.01 13.59
CA ALA A 28 25.98 -11.35 13.28
C ALA A 28 25.84 -12.75 12.64
N GLU A 29 26.73 -13.11 11.72
CA GLU A 29 26.74 -14.45 11.11
C GLU A 29 27.03 -15.55 12.15
N GLU A 30 28.02 -15.35 13.03
CA GLU A 30 28.35 -16.29 14.10
C GLU A 30 27.18 -16.47 15.08
N GLU A 31 26.48 -15.40 15.43
CA GLU A 31 25.29 -15.47 16.27
C GLU A 31 24.15 -16.24 15.58
N ARG A 32 23.92 -16.00 14.29
CA ARG A 32 22.91 -16.74 13.51
C ARG A 32 23.22 -18.24 13.47
N ILE A 33 24.47 -18.62 13.20
CA ILE A 33 24.90 -20.03 13.19
C ILE A 33 24.65 -20.66 14.56
N LYS A 34 24.93 -19.93 15.65
CA LYS A 34 24.69 -20.42 17.02
C LYS A 34 23.20 -20.60 17.31
N GLN A 35 22.36 -19.66 16.88
CA GLN A 35 20.90 -19.75 17.03
C GLN A 35 20.33 -20.93 16.22
N GLU A 36 20.74 -21.09 14.97
CA GLU A 36 20.34 -22.20 14.11
C GLU A 36 20.75 -23.55 14.73
N ARG A 37 21.94 -23.64 15.32
CA ARG A 37 22.38 -24.82 16.06
C ARG A 37 21.52 -25.10 17.29
N SER A 38 21.13 -24.07 18.06
CA SER A 38 20.23 -24.20 19.20
C SER A 38 18.85 -24.71 18.77
N GLN A 39 18.26 -24.09 17.75
CA GLN A 39 16.96 -24.47 17.21
C GLN A 39 16.97 -25.91 16.68
N LYS A 40 18.03 -26.30 15.97
CA LYS A 40 18.21 -27.68 15.52
C LYS A 40 18.27 -28.66 16.70
N ALA A 41 19.05 -28.36 17.74
CA ALA A 41 19.11 -29.20 18.93
C ALA A 41 17.76 -29.30 19.67
N GLU A 42 17.01 -28.19 19.76
CA GLU A 42 15.67 -28.15 20.37
C GLU A 42 14.66 -29.00 19.58
N THR A 43 14.64 -28.85 18.26
CA THR A 43 13.76 -29.65 17.38
C THR A 43 14.11 -31.14 17.44
N GLU A 44 15.38 -31.50 17.40
CA GLU A 44 15.84 -32.89 17.57
C GLU A 44 15.46 -33.45 18.93
N ALA A 45 15.64 -32.68 20.01
CA ALA A 45 15.25 -33.08 21.37
C ALA A 45 13.74 -33.31 21.48
N LYS A 46 12.93 -32.43 20.91
CA LYS A 46 11.47 -32.58 20.85
C LYS A 46 11.05 -33.82 20.07
N ILE A 47 11.65 -34.06 18.91
CA ILE A 47 11.39 -35.25 18.09
C ILE A 47 11.76 -36.52 18.87
N ASN A 48 12.92 -36.54 19.53
CA ASN A 48 13.35 -37.68 20.33
C ASN A 48 12.38 -37.94 21.49
N LEU A 49 11.93 -36.90 22.20
CA LEU A 49 10.91 -37.03 23.24
C LEU A 49 9.61 -37.65 22.71
N LEU A 50 9.12 -37.18 21.55
CA LEU A 50 7.93 -37.76 20.91
C LEU A 50 8.15 -39.21 20.49
N ARG A 51 9.35 -39.55 19.98
CA ARG A 51 9.71 -40.94 19.64
C ARG A 51 9.72 -41.83 20.88
N TYR A 52 10.27 -41.37 22.00
CA TYR A 52 10.24 -42.12 23.26
C TYR A 52 8.81 -42.31 23.78
N GLN A 53 7.97 -41.27 23.71
CA GLN A 53 6.55 -41.38 24.09
C GLN A 53 5.78 -42.35 23.19
N ALA A 54 5.99 -42.30 21.87
CA ALA A 54 5.35 -43.19 20.92
C ALA A 54 5.75 -44.66 21.18
N ARG A 55 7.04 -44.92 21.37
CA ARG A 55 7.55 -46.26 21.73
C ARG A 55 7.02 -46.75 23.08
N SER A 56 6.89 -45.86 24.06
CA SER A 56 6.35 -46.22 25.38
C SER A 56 4.86 -46.58 25.32
N LYS A 57 4.09 -45.93 24.44
CA LYS A 57 2.66 -46.23 24.24
C LYS A 57 2.43 -47.43 23.32
N TYR A 58 3.34 -47.70 22.39
CA TYR A 58 3.23 -48.76 21.40
C TYR A 58 4.60 -49.37 21.12
N ASP A 59 4.82 -50.62 21.56
CA ASP A 59 6.07 -51.36 21.41
C ASP A 59 6.29 -51.91 19.98
N GLY A 60 5.54 -51.44 18.98
CA GLY A 60 5.69 -51.89 17.59
C GLY A 60 5.36 -53.37 17.33
N ARG A 61 5.03 -54.15 18.37
CA ARG A 61 4.67 -55.56 18.24
C ARG A 61 3.20 -55.72 17.85
N ALA A 62 2.90 -55.45 16.59
CA ALA A 62 1.71 -56.02 15.96
C ALA A 62 1.88 -57.55 15.90
N LYS A 63 0.94 -58.30 16.46
CA LYS A 63 0.78 -59.74 16.13
C LYS A 63 0.51 -59.82 14.63
N ILE A 64 1.49 -60.28 13.87
CA ILE A 64 1.34 -60.56 12.44
C ILE A 64 0.83 -61.99 12.34
N ASP A 65 -0.45 -62.15 12.02
CA ASP A 65 -0.98 -63.43 11.55
C ASP A 65 -0.50 -63.63 10.11
N ASN A 66 0.30 -64.69 9.91
CA ASN A 66 0.94 -65.05 8.65
C ASN A 66 -0.10 -65.37 7.56
N SER A 67 -0.52 -64.37 6.78
CA SER A 67 -1.13 -64.61 5.47
C SER A 67 -0.09 -64.42 4.38
N ASN A 68 0.38 -65.54 3.81
CA ASN A 68 1.35 -65.65 2.71
C ASN A 68 0.86 -65.00 1.39
N LYS A 69 0.81 -63.68 1.34
CA LYS A 69 0.82 -62.92 0.07
C LYS A 69 1.94 -61.92 0.18
N LYS A 70 2.97 -62.09 -0.64
CA LYS A 70 4.13 -61.20 -0.73
C LYS A 70 3.67 -59.88 -1.36
N LEU A 71 3.01 -59.05 -0.56
CA LEU A 71 2.75 -57.65 -0.87
C LEU A 71 4.11 -56.97 -0.77
N GLU A 72 4.74 -56.72 -1.91
CA GLU A 72 5.96 -55.92 -1.95
C GLU A 72 5.67 -54.56 -1.32
N HIS A 73 6.48 -54.18 -0.35
CA HIS A 73 6.35 -52.90 0.34
C HIS A 73 6.60 -51.80 -0.69
N VAL A 74 5.64 -50.89 -0.88
CA VAL A 74 5.80 -49.75 -1.78
C VAL A 74 6.84 -48.82 -1.18
N ASN A 75 8.09 -48.97 -1.63
CA ASN A 75 9.20 -48.13 -1.21
C ASN A 75 9.12 -46.80 -1.95
N PHE A 76 8.42 -45.83 -1.34
CA PHE A 76 8.35 -44.44 -1.83
C PHE A 76 9.73 -43.77 -2.01
N PHE A 77 10.78 -44.35 -1.40
CA PHE A 77 12.16 -43.86 -1.43
C PHE A 77 13.08 -44.72 -2.32
N ALA A 78 12.56 -45.71 -3.06
CA ALA A 78 13.39 -46.54 -3.94
C ALA A 78 14.15 -45.70 -4.97
N ASP A 79 13.46 -44.76 -5.64
CA ASP A 79 14.09 -43.84 -6.61
C ASP A 79 15.16 -42.92 -5.99
N LEU A 80 15.08 -42.72 -4.68
CA LEU A 80 15.95 -41.86 -3.88
C LEU A 80 17.20 -42.62 -3.38
N GLU A 81 17.08 -43.91 -3.05
CA GLU A 81 18.19 -44.82 -2.77
C GLU A 81 18.93 -45.23 -4.06
N ASP A 82 18.19 -45.41 -5.16
CA ASP A 82 18.73 -45.70 -6.49
C ASP A 82 19.44 -44.49 -7.13
N GLY A 83 19.48 -43.34 -6.43
CA GLY A 83 20.20 -42.14 -6.87
C GLY A 83 19.58 -41.44 -8.09
N LYS A 84 18.32 -41.72 -8.39
CA LYS A 84 17.60 -41.13 -9.53
C LYS A 84 17.13 -39.70 -9.25
N ILE A 85 16.97 -39.36 -7.98
CA ILE A 85 16.59 -38.04 -7.50
C ILE A 85 17.75 -37.47 -6.67
N ASP A 86 18.45 -36.50 -7.25
CA ASP A 86 19.55 -35.78 -6.58
C ASP A 86 19.00 -34.79 -5.55
N TYR A 87 19.17 -35.06 -4.25
CA TYR A 87 18.84 -34.14 -3.15
C TYR A 87 19.57 -32.79 -3.22
N ASN A 88 20.71 -32.77 -3.91
CA ASN A 88 21.57 -31.60 -4.05
C ASN A 88 21.28 -30.79 -5.32
N LYS A 89 20.36 -31.25 -6.18
CA LYS A 89 19.98 -30.50 -7.36
C LYS A 89 19.04 -29.37 -6.93
N PRO A 90 19.47 -28.10 -7.02
CA PRO A 90 18.58 -26.99 -6.72
C PRO A 90 17.38 -27.05 -7.66
N ASN A 91 16.22 -26.63 -7.17
CA ASN A 91 15.04 -26.54 -8.02
C ASN A 91 15.36 -25.60 -9.20
N VAL A 92 15.40 -26.17 -10.40
CA VAL A 92 15.73 -25.46 -11.64
C VAL A 92 14.81 -24.25 -11.84
N GLU A 93 13.55 -24.39 -11.45
CA GLU A 93 12.57 -23.31 -11.54
C GLU A 93 12.88 -22.17 -10.55
N HIS A 94 13.41 -22.49 -9.37
CA HIS A 94 13.79 -21.50 -8.36
C HIS A 94 15.07 -20.73 -8.74
N GLU A 95 16.02 -21.37 -9.44
CA GLU A 95 17.18 -20.66 -9.97
C GLU A 95 16.80 -19.72 -11.12
N LYS A 96 15.89 -20.14 -12.00
CA LYS A 96 15.32 -19.29 -13.04
C LYS A 96 14.58 -18.10 -12.44
N GLU A 97 13.71 -18.33 -11.46
CA GLU A 97 12.97 -17.27 -10.78
C GLU A 97 13.92 -16.23 -10.15
N LYS A 98 14.96 -16.68 -9.42
CA LYS A 98 15.99 -15.79 -8.88
C LYS A 98 16.75 -15.01 -9.94
N LYS A 99 17.02 -15.62 -11.10
CA LYS A 99 17.69 -14.95 -12.20
C LYS A 99 16.77 -13.89 -12.82
N GLU A 100 15.51 -14.21 -13.02
CA GLU A 100 14.50 -13.25 -13.49
C GLU A 100 14.30 -12.10 -12.52
N GLU A 101 14.28 -12.36 -11.21
CA GLU A 101 14.19 -11.31 -10.19
C GLU A 101 15.39 -10.36 -10.24
N LYS A 102 16.60 -10.91 -10.39
CA LYS A 102 17.82 -10.11 -10.58
C LYS A 102 17.75 -9.29 -11.86
N GLU A 103 17.36 -9.90 -12.98
CA GLU A 103 17.23 -9.19 -14.26
C GLU A 103 16.12 -8.12 -14.20
N LYS A 104 14.99 -8.39 -13.54
CA LYS A 104 13.93 -7.40 -13.29
C LYS A 104 14.46 -6.24 -12.46
N TYR A 105 15.23 -6.52 -11.40
CA TYR A 105 15.85 -5.51 -10.55
C TYR A 105 16.91 -4.69 -11.30
N GLU A 106 17.75 -5.35 -12.10
CA GLU A 106 18.76 -4.71 -12.94
C GLU A 106 18.13 -3.87 -14.05
N LYS A 107 17.04 -4.33 -14.66
CA LYS A 107 16.20 -3.53 -15.59
C LYS A 107 15.56 -2.35 -14.87
N GLN A 108 15.04 -2.56 -13.66
CA GLN A 108 14.40 -1.51 -12.87
C GLN A 108 15.40 -0.42 -12.43
N ILE A 109 16.65 -0.78 -12.15
CA ILE A 109 17.72 0.17 -11.82
C ILE A 109 18.38 0.76 -13.07
N GLY A 110 18.20 0.14 -14.23
CA GLY A 110 18.82 0.57 -15.47
C GLY A 110 20.22 0.00 -15.71
N TYR A 111 20.66 -1.00 -14.94
CA TYR A 111 21.90 -1.75 -15.21
C TYR A 111 21.78 -2.61 -16.48
N LEU A 112 20.60 -3.20 -16.71
CA LEU A 112 20.31 -4.06 -17.87
C LEU A 112 19.33 -3.40 -18.83
N THR A 113 19.23 -2.07 -18.83
CA THR A 113 18.43 -1.32 -19.80
C THR A 113 19.34 -0.90 -20.93
N TYR A 114 19.24 -1.61 -22.07
CA TYR A 114 20.02 -1.27 -23.24
C TYR A 114 19.45 -0.01 -23.86
N LEU A 115 20.31 0.99 -24.10
CA LEU A 115 19.93 2.26 -24.70
C LEU A 115 19.23 2.00 -26.05
N GLY A 116 17.96 2.37 -26.17
CA GLY A 116 17.17 2.18 -27.39
C GLY A 116 16.10 1.09 -27.34
N GLN A 117 15.95 0.31 -26.25
CA GLN A 117 14.92 -0.73 -26.15
C GLN A 117 13.48 -0.18 -26.04
N ASP A 118 13.33 1.00 -25.42
CA ASP A 118 12.04 1.67 -25.24
C ASP A 118 11.73 2.69 -26.33
N THR A 119 12.50 2.74 -27.43
CA THR A 119 12.18 3.67 -28.53
C THR A 119 10.91 3.22 -29.23
N ASN A 120 10.15 4.21 -29.71
CA ASN A 120 8.91 4.01 -30.46
C ASN A 120 9.11 3.09 -31.68
N GLU A 121 10.29 3.14 -32.28
CA GLU A 121 10.69 2.30 -33.42
C GLU A 121 10.80 0.81 -33.04
N ALA A 122 11.37 0.50 -31.87
CA ALA A 122 11.51 -0.87 -31.39
C ALA A 122 10.19 -1.46 -30.86
N THR A 123 9.35 -0.63 -30.26
CA THR A 123 8.04 -1.06 -29.72
C THR A 123 6.90 -0.98 -30.73
N GLY A 124 7.13 -0.40 -31.92
CA GLY A 124 6.10 -0.14 -32.94
C GLY A 124 5.00 0.82 -32.46
N LYS A 125 5.23 1.53 -31.35
CA LYS A 125 4.26 2.45 -30.75
C LYS A 125 4.40 3.81 -31.41
N LYS A 126 3.33 4.24 -32.08
CA LYS A 126 3.27 5.53 -32.75
C LYS A 126 2.97 6.65 -31.75
N THR A 127 3.85 7.64 -31.64
CA THR A 127 3.62 8.78 -30.73
C THR A 127 2.61 9.77 -31.30
N TRP A 128 2.04 10.60 -30.41
CA TRP A 128 1.04 11.61 -30.75
C TRP A 128 1.47 12.64 -31.82
N TYR A 129 2.78 12.79 -32.07
CA TYR A 129 3.31 13.64 -33.15
C TYR A 129 3.52 12.89 -34.48
N GLU A 130 3.50 11.55 -34.46
CA GLU A 130 3.61 10.71 -35.66
C GLU A 130 2.22 10.45 -36.30
N GLU A 131 1.13 10.62 -35.54
CA GLU A 131 -0.25 10.55 -36.05
C GLU A 131 -1.07 11.79 -35.68
N LEU A 132 -1.72 12.37 -36.69
CA LEU A 132 -2.64 13.49 -36.48
C LEU A 132 -3.91 12.99 -35.77
N PRO A 133 -4.43 13.72 -34.77
CA PRO A 133 -5.71 13.41 -34.16
C PRO A 133 -6.82 13.41 -35.21
N LYS A 134 -7.65 12.36 -35.22
CA LYS A 134 -8.81 12.27 -36.11
C LYS A 134 -9.73 13.46 -35.86
N ARG A 135 -9.95 14.29 -36.88
CA ARG A 135 -10.84 15.46 -36.76
C ARG A 135 -12.28 15.00 -37.01
N LEU A 136 -13.26 15.66 -36.39
CA LEU A 136 -14.68 15.32 -36.58
C LEU A 136 -15.15 15.42 -38.05
N THR A 137 -14.38 16.09 -38.91
CA THR A 137 -14.63 16.17 -40.35
C THR A 137 -14.23 14.90 -41.12
N ASP A 138 -13.53 13.97 -40.49
CA ASP A 138 -13.03 12.74 -41.10
C ASP A 138 -14.03 11.57 -40.94
N THR A 139 -15.26 11.86 -40.51
CA THR A 139 -16.38 10.92 -40.67
C THR A 139 -16.65 10.75 -42.16
N GLU A 140 -16.63 9.50 -42.63
CA GLU A 140 -16.88 9.06 -43.99
C GLU A 140 -17.90 9.95 -44.73
N LYS A 141 -17.54 10.41 -45.94
CA LYS A 141 -18.18 11.47 -46.74
C LYS A 141 -19.68 11.29 -47.06
N ASN A 142 -20.38 10.33 -46.47
CA ASN A 142 -21.76 9.96 -46.80
C ASN A 142 -22.69 9.76 -45.57
N VAL A 143 -22.34 10.24 -44.37
CA VAL A 143 -23.26 10.19 -43.21
C VAL A 143 -23.92 11.56 -43.01
N GLU A 144 -25.24 11.61 -43.19
CA GLU A 144 -26.02 12.84 -43.06
C GLU A 144 -25.96 13.42 -41.64
N VAL A 145 -25.36 14.60 -41.52
CA VAL A 145 -25.20 15.30 -40.24
C VAL A 145 -26.55 15.85 -39.75
N GLU A 146 -26.81 15.73 -38.44
CA GLU A 146 -27.94 16.33 -37.73
C GLU A 146 -29.36 15.85 -38.10
N THR A 147 -29.54 14.57 -38.38
CA THR A 147 -30.86 13.93 -38.61
C THR A 147 -31.92 14.29 -37.56
N LYS A 148 -31.52 14.41 -36.29
CA LYS A 148 -32.42 14.78 -35.19
C LYS A 148 -32.95 16.21 -35.27
N LYS A 149 -32.12 17.19 -35.69
CA LYS A 149 -32.58 18.58 -35.86
C LYS A 149 -33.51 18.69 -37.06
N LYS A 150 -33.21 17.95 -38.14
CA LYS A 150 -34.05 17.88 -39.33
C LYS A 150 -35.43 17.30 -39.02
N ALA A 151 -35.49 16.24 -38.22
CA ALA A 151 -36.77 15.71 -37.74
C ALA A 151 -37.52 16.74 -36.87
N LEU A 152 -36.85 17.41 -35.92
CA LEU A 152 -37.49 18.40 -35.07
C LEU A 152 -38.06 19.61 -35.84
N ASN A 153 -37.43 20.00 -36.94
CA ASN A 153 -37.84 21.14 -37.76
C ASN A 153 -38.74 20.73 -38.96
N ASP A 154 -39.20 19.47 -39.02
CA ASP A 154 -40.09 19.01 -40.10
C ASP A 154 -41.55 19.42 -39.81
N PRO A 155 -42.15 20.31 -40.63
CA PRO A 155 -43.54 20.76 -40.45
C PRO A 155 -44.55 19.62 -40.51
N MET A 156 -44.19 18.49 -41.13
CA MET A 156 -45.08 17.34 -41.24
C MET A 156 -45.23 16.57 -39.92
N ILE A 157 -44.24 16.66 -39.03
CA ILE A 157 -44.35 16.14 -37.66
C ILE A 157 -45.32 17.00 -36.85
N ASP A 158 -45.24 18.32 -36.99
CA ASP A 158 -46.15 19.25 -36.31
C ASP A 158 -47.60 19.07 -36.78
N ILE A 159 -47.84 18.91 -38.08
CA ILE A 159 -49.18 18.65 -38.64
C ILE A 159 -49.75 17.34 -38.11
N LYS A 160 -48.95 16.25 -38.07
CA LYS A 160 -49.38 14.96 -37.51
C LYS A 160 -49.75 15.07 -36.04
N LYS A 161 -48.96 15.80 -35.26
CA LYS A 161 -49.25 16.07 -33.84
C LYS A 161 -50.56 16.84 -33.68
N TYR A 162 -50.79 17.86 -34.50
CA TYR A 162 -52.01 18.67 -34.46
C TYR A 162 -53.26 17.86 -34.84
N LEU A 163 -53.17 17.01 -35.87
CA LEU A 163 -54.28 16.12 -36.26
C LEU A 163 -54.60 15.07 -35.19
N ASN A 164 -53.60 14.55 -34.48
CA ASN A 164 -53.84 13.67 -33.32
C ASN A 164 -54.59 14.38 -32.20
N VAL A 165 -54.25 15.64 -31.91
CA VAL A 165 -54.93 16.46 -30.89
C VAL A 165 -56.36 16.83 -31.34
N MET A 166 -56.56 17.16 -32.61
CA MET A 166 -57.87 17.55 -33.15
C MET A 166 -58.83 16.37 -33.33
N ARG A 167 -58.33 15.14 -33.48
CA ARG A 167 -59.17 13.92 -33.57
C ARG A 167 -59.58 13.34 -32.21
N SER A 168 -59.05 13.86 -31.11
CA SER A 168 -59.43 13.45 -29.75
C SER A 168 -60.44 14.44 -29.15
N GLU A 169 -61.73 14.25 -29.45
CA GLU A 169 -62.79 14.60 -28.50
C GLU A 169 -62.95 13.47 -27.45
N PRO A 170 -63.40 13.78 -26.23
CA PRO A 170 -62.83 13.22 -25.01
C PRO A 170 -63.52 11.92 -24.59
N VAL A 171 -62.74 10.85 -24.46
CA VAL A 171 -63.04 9.79 -23.48
C VAL A 171 -61.77 9.56 -22.67
N GLU A 172 -61.96 9.61 -21.37
CA GLU A 172 -60.97 9.68 -20.30
C GLU A 172 -59.87 8.62 -20.42
N ASP A 173 -58.60 9.04 -20.30
CA ASP A 173 -57.66 8.51 -19.31
C ASP A 173 -56.25 9.10 -19.47
N HIS A 174 -55.55 9.11 -18.35
CA HIS A 174 -54.52 10.05 -17.95
C HIS A 174 -53.12 9.48 -18.13
N LEU A 175 -52.19 10.20 -18.76
CA LEU A 175 -50.76 10.12 -18.43
C LEU A 175 -50.03 11.46 -18.67
N LYS A 176 -49.58 12.06 -17.55
CA LYS A 176 -48.76 13.27 -17.47
C LYS A 176 -47.30 12.94 -17.75
N ILE A 177 -46.65 13.68 -18.65
CA ILE A 177 -45.19 13.81 -18.67
C ILE A 177 -44.84 15.29 -18.52
N LYS A 178 -44.10 15.58 -17.44
CA LYS A 178 -43.68 16.89 -16.97
C LYS A 178 -42.47 17.37 -17.78
N THR A 179 -42.50 18.60 -18.27
CA THR A 179 -41.31 19.32 -18.77
C THR A 179 -40.97 20.46 -17.82
N GLU A 180 -39.74 20.44 -17.31
CA GLU A 180 -39.23 21.38 -16.31
C GLU A 180 -38.67 22.65 -16.98
N ASN A 181 -39.12 23.82 -16.53
CA ASN A 181 -38.72 25.13 -17.06
C ASN A 181 -37.54 25.71 -16.27
N ALA A 182 -36.37 25.86 -16.90
CA ALA A 182 -35.21 26.53 -16.32
C ALA A 182 -35.20 28.05 -16.62
N LYS A 183 -35.17 28.89 -15.56
CA LYS A 183 -35.04 30.36 -15.66
C LYS A 183 -33.57 30.81 -15.57
N ARG A 184 -33.18 31.76 -16.43
CA ARG A 184 -31.89 32.46 -16.48
C ARG A 184 -31.74 33.49 -15.34
N LYS A 185 -30.53 33.68 -14.79
CA LYS A 185 -30.16 34.80 -13.90
C LYS A 185 -28.99 35.61 -14.46
N TYR A 186 -29.14 36.93 -14.37
CA TYR A 186 -28.22 38.01 -14.75
C TYR A 186 -27.43 38.45 -13.51
N CYS A 187 -26.14 38.78 -13.64
CA CYS A 187 -25.30 39.32 -12.57
C CYS A 187 -24.52 40.55 -13.06
N ASN A 188 -24.52 41.60 -12.24
CA ASN A 188 -23.77 42.84 -12.38
C ASN A 188 -22.75 42.97 -11.23
N SER A 189 -21.64 43.60 -11.55
CA SER A 189 -20.42 43.90 -10.79
C SER A 189 -20.59 44.84 -9.58
N ASP A 190 -19.64 44.83 -8.62
CA ASP A 190 -18.66 45.92 -8.41
C ASP A 190 -17.93 45.88 -7.02
N SER A 191 -16.68 46.35 -7.04
CA SER A 191 -15.94 47.18 -6.07
C SER A 191 -15.30 46.67 -4.75
N SER A 192 -13.96 46.77 -4.77
CA SER A 192 -13.10 47.64 -3.93
C SER A 192 -12.49 47.22 -2.57
N HIS A 193 -11.18 47.55 -2.53
CA HIS A 193 -10.12 47.59 -1.52
C HIS A 193 -10.38 48.24 -0.15
N SER A 194 -9.61 47.82 0.86
CA SER A 194 -8.69 48.61 1.73
C SER A 194 -8.01 47.64 2.74
N ASP A 195 -6.69 47.54 2.87
CA ASP A 195 -5.64 48.38 3.46
C ASP A 195 -5.38 48.22 4.98
N GLN A 196 -4.16 47.72 5.25
CA GLN A 196 -3.17 47.93 6.33
C GLN A 196 -3.58 48.52 7.69
N GLU A 197 -3.05 47.92 8.78
CA GLU A 197 -2.48 48.70 9.91
C GLU A 197 -1.54 47.89 10.83
N SER A 198 -0.78 48.64 11.61
CA SER A 198 0.61 48.44 12.01
C SER A 198 0.88 48.19 13.51
N HIS A 199 2.10 47.71 13.78
CA HIS A 199 2.92 47.66 15.00
C HIS A 199 2.47 48.37 16.31
N SER A 200 2.72 47.71 17.46
CA SER A 200 2.98 48.38 18.74
C SER A 200 3.93 47.61 19.68
N THR A 201 4.61 48.42 20.49
CA THR A 201 5.84 48.26 21.27
C THR A 201 5.73 47.50 22.62
N ARG A 202 6.86 46.93 23.11
CA ARG A 202 7.50 47.26 24.42
C ARG A 202 8.59 46.25 24.82
N LYS A 203 9.81 46.72 25.07
CA LYS A 203 10.87 45.99 25.80
C LYS A 203 11.02 46.62 27.19
N LYS A 204 10.93 45.81 28.26
CA LYS A 204 11.22 46.19 29.66
C LYS A 204 12.50 45.50 30.16
N HIS A 205 13.09 46.15 31.16
CA HIS A 205 14.44 46.01 31.72
C HIS A 205 14.80 44.64 32.34
N LYS A 206 16.13 44.45 32.47
CA LYS A 206 16.84 43.25 32.90
C LYS A 206 17.59 43.54 34.22
N LYS A 207 17.16 42.91 35.31
CA LYS A 207 17.84 42.66 36.61
C LYS A 207 16.94 41.60 37.29
N ASP A 208 17.34 40.38 37.61
CA ASP A 208 18.40 39.98 38.53
C ASP A 208 19.02 38.62 38.15
N LYS A 209 20.33 38.48 38.37
CA LYS A 209 21.09 37.22 38.24
C LYS A 209 21.82 36.91 39.54
N LYS A 210 21.15 36.31 40.53
CA LYS A 210 21.87 35.54 41.57
C LYS A 210 21.07 34.47 42.34
N CYS A 211 19.94 33.96 41.82
CA CYS A 211 19.21 32.84 42.47
C CYS A 211 18.93 31.62 41.57
N LYS A 212 19.34 31.62 40.29
CA LYS A 212 18.91 30.63 39.28
C LYS A 212 19.77 29.35 39.12
N LYS A 213 20.64 29.01 40.07
CA LYS A 213 21.50 27.81 39.93
C LYS A 213 20.87 26.53 40.49
N HIS A 214 20.22 26.58 41.65
CA HIS A 214 19.58 25.39 42.25
C HIS A 214 18.26 24.96 41.60
N GLU A 215 17.48 25.89 41.06
CA GLU A 215 16.23 25.56 40.37
C GLU A 215 16.46 24.89 39.01
N LYS A 216 17.54 25.28 38.31
CA LYS A 216 17.87 24.78 36.98
C LYS A 216 18.32 23.32 36.99
N GLU A 217 18.94 22.85 38.08
CA GLU A 217 19.31 21.44 38.24
C GLU A 217 18.09 20.55 38.55
N LYS A 218 17.17 20.99 39.42
CA LYS A 218 15.91 20.28 39.68
C LYS A 218 15.06 20.15 38.41
N TYR A 219 14.91 21.23 37.64
CA TYR A 219 14.19 21.18 36.37
C TYR A 219 14.85 20.24 35.35
N LYS A 220 16.19 20.25 35.25
CA LYS A 220 16.92 19.38 34.31
C LYS A 220 16.82 17.90 34.68
N GLN A 221 16.66 17.57 35.97
CA GLN A 221 16.47 16.20 36.44
C GLN A 221 15.03 15.70 36.22
N LEU A 222 14.03 16.57 36.40
CA LEU A 222 12.62 16.28 36.07
C LEU A 222 12.43 16.06 34.56
N VAL A 223 12.96 16.96 33.73
CA VAL A 223 12.92 16.82 32.25
C VAL A 223 13.61 15.54 31.80
N ARG A 224 14.74 15.15 32.40
CA ARG A 224 15.38 13.85 32.10
C ARG A 224 14.53 12.65 32.51
N LYS A 225 13.77 12.75 33.59
CA LYS A 225 12.88 11.68 34.07
C LYS A 225 11.67 11.55 33.15
N GLU A 226 11.08 12.67 32.72
CA GLU A 226 9.99 12.72 31.76
C GLU A 226 10.40 12.20 30.38
N ILE A 227 11.58 12.58 29.86
CA ILE A 227 12.09 12.06 28.58
C ILE A 227 12.31 10.54 28.65
N LYS A 228 12.80 10.02 29.79
CA LYS A 228 12.97 8.57 29.99
C LYS A 228 11.62 7.84 30.02
N SER A 229 10.63 8.34 30.75
CA SER A 229 9.29 7.75 30.77
C SER A 229 8.57 7.87 29.42
N GLN A 230 8.76 8.99 28.71
CA GLN A 230 8.23 9.14 27.34
C GLN A 230 8.90 8.16 26.38
N SER A 231 10.21 7.91 26.51
CA SER A 231 10.92 6.93 25.67
C SER A 231 10.49 5.48 25.93
N SER A 232 10.18 5.10 27.19
CA SER A 232 9.64 3.76 27.48
C SER A 232 8.21 3.59 26.97
N ILE A 233 7.37 4.63 27.10
CA ILE A 233 6.01 4.65 26.55
C ILE A 233 6.05 4.63 25.01
N ASP A 234 7.02 5.31 24.38
CA ASP A 234 7.21 5.27 22.92
C ASP A 234 7.62 3.89 22.43
N ILE A 235 8.51 3.20 23.15
CA ILE A 235 8.91 1.82 22.81
C ILE A 235 7.74 0.86 22.95
N GLU A 236 6.90 1.01 23.97
CA GLU A 236 5.68 0.20 24.15
C GLU A 236 4.66 0.44 23.03
N LYS A 237 4.50 1.69 22.58
CA LYS A 237 3.68 2.02 21.40
C LYS A 237 4.22 1.35 20.13
N LEU A 238 5.52 1.39 19.90
CA LEU A 238 6.15 0.73 18.75
C LEU A 238 5.99 -0.80 18.80
N ARG A 239 6.00 -1.41 20.00
CA ARG A 239 5.70 -2.84 20.17
C ARG A 239 4.25 -3.16 19.88
N ALA A 240 3.31 -2.35 20.37
CA ALA A 240 1.89 -2.51 20.09
C ALA A 240 1.59 -2.35 18.59
N GLU A 241 2.18 -1.36 17.94
CA GLU A 241 2.06 -1.16 16.50
C GLU A 241 2.65 -2.34 15.71
N ARG A 242 3.81 -2.86 16.11
CA ARG A 242 4.40 -4.07 15.52
C ARG A 242 3.45 -5.26 15.65
N MET A 243 2.91 -5.50 16.86
CA MET A 243 1.98 -6.60 17.11
C MET A 243 0.72 -6.50 16.24
N LEU A 244 0.16 -5.29 16.08
CA LEU A 244 -0.98 -5.06 15.20
C LEU A 244 -0.64 -5.33 13.73
N ARG A 245 0.56 -4.93 13.28
CA ARG A 245 1.04 -5.20 11.92
C ARG A 245 1.20 -6.71 11.69
N GLU A 246 1.87 -7.41 12.60
CA GLU A 246 2.04 -8.87 12.55
C GLU A 246 0.69 -9.60 12.55
N GLN A 247 -0.27 -9.15 13.37
CA GLN A 247 -1.64 -9.69 13.36
C GLN A 247 -2.34 -9.46 12.02
N SER A 248 -2.23 -8.26 11.44
CA SER A 248 -2.85 -7.95 10.15
C SER A 248 -2.26 -8.76 9.00
N GLU A 249 -0.94 -8.96 9.00
CA GLU A 249 -0.25 -9.80 8.03
C GLU A 249 -0.63 -11.27 8.21
N LYS A 250 -0.70 -11.74 9.47
CA LYS A 250 -1.17 -13.10 9.79
C LYS A 250 -2.59 -13.33 9.27
N LEU A 251 -3.53 -12.42 9.53
CA LEU A 251 -4.90 -12.51 9.00
C LEU A 251 -4.92 -12.52 7.47
N ARG A 252 -4.08 -11.70 6.82
CA ARG A 252 -3.95 -11.69 5.36
C ARG A 252 -3.42 -13.03 4.83
N THR A 253 -2.41 -13.60 5.47
CA THR A 253 -1.86 -14.92 5.08
C THR A 253 -2.86 -16.04 5.32
N GLU A 254 -3.60 -15.98 6.43
CA GLU A 254 -4.65 -16.95 6.77
C GLU A 254 -5.79 -16.89 5.76
N ALA A 255 -6.23 -15.70 5.35
CA ALA A 255 -7.24 -15.53 4.30
C ALA A 255 -6.78 -16.09 2.94
N LEU A 256 -5.50 -15.92 2.59
CA LEU A 256 -4.92 -16.52 1.39
C LEU A 256 -4.86 -18.04 1.50
N LEU A 257 -4.44 -18.58 2.65
CA LEU A 257 -4.41 -20.03 2.89
C LEU A 257 -5.81 -20.64 2.93
N ALA A 258 -6.80 -19.96 3.50
CA ALA A 258 -8.20 -20.39 3.49
C ALA A 258 -8.74 -20.47 2.05
N LYS A 259 -8.39 -19.50 1.20
CA LYS A 259 -8.71 -19.51 -0.24
C LYS A 259 -8.07 -20.70 -0.97
N VAL A 260 -6.84 -21.08 -0.58
CA VAL A 260 -6.15 -22.27 -1.14
C VAL A 260 -6.74 -23.58 -0.60
N ARG A 261 -7.15 -23.61 0.68
CA ARG A 261 -7.79 -24.77 1.33
C ARG A 261 -9.24 -24.99 0.89
N GLY A 262 -9.86 -24.01 0.23
CA GLY A 262 -11.26 -24.07 -0.16
C GLY A 262 -12.24 -23.91 1.00
N GLU A 263 -11.79 -23.38 2.14
CA GLU A 263 -12.65 -23.06 3.28
C GLU A 263 -13.52 -21.82 2.93
N PRO A 264 -14.82 -21.83 3.25
CA PRO A 264 -15.70 -20.71 2.94
C PRO A 264 -15.25 -19.48 3.74
N ILE A 265 -14.72 -18.49 3.03
CA ILE A 265 -14.32 -17.20 3.60
C ILE A 265 -15.57 -16.57 4.22
N PRO A 266 -15.55 -16.16 5.51
CA PRO A 266 -16.64 -15.37 6.06
C PRO A 266 -16.76 -14.10 5.22
N ILE A 267 -17.88 -13.96 4.52
CA ILE A 267 -18.23 -12.80 3.71
C ILE A 267 -18.37 -11.63 4.67
N VAL A 268 -17.27 -10.93 4.94
CA VAL A 268 -17.32 -9.63 5.58
C VAL A 268 -18.07 -8.73 4.61
N ALA A 269 -19.29 -8.36 5.00
CA ALA A 269 -20.11 -7.44 4.25
C ALA A 269 -19.26 -6.23 3.85
N PRO A 270 -19.28 -5.80 2.58
CA PRO A 270 -18.52 -4.65 2.14
C PRO A 270 -18.90 -3.47 3.02
N GLU A 271 -17.90 -2.87 3.69
CA GLU A 271 -18.13 -1.66 4.46
C GLU A 271 -18.84 -0.65 3.57
N THR A 272 -19.99 -0.18 4.05
CA THR A 272 -20.82 0.80 3.34
C THR A 272 -19.94 1.96 2.87
N PRO A 273 -20.03 2.35 1.58
CA PRO A 273 -19.21 3.44 1.06
C PRO A 273 -19.47 4.69 1.90
N LYS A 274 -18.44 5.18 2.59
CA LYS A 274 -18.49 6.47 3.28
C LYS A 274 -18.94 7.51 2.25
N PRO A 275 -20.00 8.29 2.52
CA PRO A 275 -20.52 9.22 1.53
C PRO A 275 -19.42 10.22 1.15
N THR A 276 -19.08 10.27 -0.14
CA THR A 276 -18.13 11.26 -0.66
C THR A 276 -18.76 12.65 -0.53
N ILE A 277 -18.44 13.37 0.55
CA ILE A 277 -19.00 14.69 0.84
C ILE A 277 -18.47 15.66 -0.23
N LYS A 278 -19.38 16.15 -1.09
CA LYS A 278 -19.05 17.18 -2.09
C LYS A 278 -18.78 18.51 -1.38
N GLN A 279 -17.53 18.97 -1.43
CA GLN A 279 -17.15 20.28 -0.91
C GLN A 279 -17.84 21.39 -1.72
N LYS A 280 -18.42 22.39 -1.04
CA LYS A 280 -19.08 23.54 -1.69
C LYS A 280 -18.07 24.56 -2.26
N TYR A 281 -16.85 24.58 -1.71
CA TYR A 281 -15.80 25.54 -2.06
C TYR A 281 -14.48 24.81 -2.28
N ASN A 282 -13.61 25.36 -3.14
CA ASN A 282 -12.27 24.83 -3.38
C ASN A 282 -11.39 24.98 -2.12
N SER A 283 -10.81 23.87 -1.66
CA SER A 283 -10.00 23.79 -0.45
C SER A 283 -8.73 24.65 -0.49
N GLN A 284 -8.23 25.02 -1.66
CA GLN A 284 -7.07 25.90 -1.81
C GLN A 284 -7.36 27.36 -1.43
N PHE A 285 -8.60 27.82 -1.65
CA PHE A 285 -8.96 29.25 -1.50
C PHE A 285 -9.73 29.52 -0.22
N PHE A 286 -10.56 28.57 0.26
CA PHE A 286 -11.33 28.72 1.49
C PHE A 286 -11.33 27.41 2.31
N PRO A 287 -10.19 27.04 2.91
CA PRO A 287 -10.03 25.76 3.59
C PRO A 287 -10.95 25.57 4.80
N GLU A 288 -11.29 26.65 5.52
CA GLU A 288 -12.19 26.58 6.69
C GLU A 288 -13.64 26.24 6.28
N ILE A 289 -14.10 26.80 5.17
CA ILE A 289 -15.45 26.61 4.65
C ILE A 289 -15.55 25.28 3.87
N ALA A 290 -14.47 24.87 3.20
CA ALA A 290 -14.39 23.56 2.56
C ALA A 290 -14.44 22.39 3.56
N ARG A 291 -14.11 22.65 4.84
CA ARG A 291 -14.09 21.66 5.95
C ARG A 291 -15.36 21.64 6.80
N GLN A 292 -16.49 22.14 6.30
CA GLN A 292 -17.75 22.28 7.05
C GLN A 292 -18.24 21.01 7.77
N ASN A 293 -17.88 19.81 7.30
CA ASN A 293 -18.34 18.53 7.86
C ASN A 293 -17.21 17.58 8.28
N ALA A 294 -15.95 18.05 8.33
CA ALA A 294 -14.84 17.24 8.85
C ALA A 294 -14.79 17.37 10.38
N GLU A 295 -14.65 16.26 11.09
CA GLU A 295 -14.48 16.25 12.55
C GLU A 295 -13.36 17.22 12.94
N ARG A 296 -13.69 18.22 13.78
CA ARG A 296 -12.73 19.20 14.25
C ARG A 296 -11.72 18.48 15.13
N THR A 297 -10.48 18.32 14.66
CA THR A 297 -9.40 17.80 15.48
C THR A 297 -9.20 18.72 16.69
N PRO A 298 -9.10 18.18 17.92
CA PRO A 298 -8.95 19.02 19.11
C PRO A 298 -7.63 19.78 19.01
N LYS A 299 -7.70 21.12 19.06
CA LYS A 299 -6.52 21.99 19.13
C LYS A 299 -5.81 21.71 20.46
N GLN A 300 -4.63 21.08 20.37
CA GLN A 300 -3.69 20.98 21.50
C GLN A 300 -3.27 22.42 21.87
N SER A 301 -3.75 22.93 23.00
CA SER A 301 -3.30 24.19 23.58
C SER A 301 -1.84 24.02 23.99
N LYS A 302 -0.96 24.88 23.47
CA LYS A 302 0.43 25.01 23.92
C LYS A 302 0.52 25.75 25.24
#